data_AF-A0A8G1YVD6-F1
#
_entry.id   AF-A0A8G1YVD6-F1
#
_cell.length_a   1.000
_cell.length_b   1.000
_cell.length_c   1.000
_cell.angle_alpha   90.00
_cell.angle_beta   90.00
_cell.angle_gamma   90.00
#
_symmetry.space_group_name_H-M   'P 1'
#
loop_
_entity.id
_entity.type
_entity.pdbx_description
1 polymer ?
#
loop_
_entity_poly.entity_id
_entity_poly.type
_entity_poly.pdbx_seq_one_letter_code
_entity_poly.pdbx_strand_id
1 'polypeptide(L)'
;IFDGICDEHGIEHRLTKINHPWTNGQVERMNRTIKDATVKRFHYDDHDQLRRHLADFILAYNFARRLKTLKGLTPYEFICKIWAKEPERFRLDPTHQMPGLNT
;
A
#
# COMPACT_ATOMS: atom_id res chain seq x y z
N ILE A 1 8.35 -2.72 -22.90
CA ILE A 1 7.08 -3.41 -22.52
C ILE A 1 6.36 -2.64 -21.42
N PHE A 2 6.99 -2.39 -20.26
CA PHE A 2 6.35 -1.65 -19.15
C PHE A 2 5.92 -0.23 -19.54
N ASP A 3 6.80 0.58 -20.15
CA ASP A 3 6.46 1.94 -20.57
C ASP A 3 5.27 1.98 -21.53
N GLY A 4 5.20 1.04 -22.48
CA GLY A 4 4.07 0.95 -23.42
C GLY A 4 2.73 0.63 -22.75
N ILE A 5 2.73 -0.19 -21.69
CA ILE A 5 1.52 -0.48 -20.90
C ILE A 5 1.11 0.75 -20.08
N CYS A 6 2.08 1.47 -19.51
CA CYS A 6 1.82 2.73 -18.82
C CYS A 6 1.16 3.74 -19.76
N ASP A 7 1.69 3.91 -20.97
CA ASP A 7 1.14 4.79 -21.99
C ASP A 7 -0.29 4.38 -22.39
N GLU A 8 -0.54 3.09 -22.63
CA GLU A 8 -1.88 2.56 -22.95
C GLU A 8 -2.92 2.90 -21.86
N HIS A 9 -2.50 2.92 -20.59
CA HIS A 9 -3.36 3.26 -19.47
C HIS A 9 -3.36 4.74 -19.07
N GLY A 10 -2.63 5.61 -19.79
CA GLY A 10 -2.49 7.03 -19.46
C GLY A 10 -1.76 7.28 -18.14
N ILE A 11 -0.85 6.38 -17.75
CA ILE A 11 -0.07 6.45 -16.52
C ILE A 11 1.30 7.04 -16.84
N GLU A 12 1.60 8.23 -16.31
CA GLU A 12 2.94 8.81 -16.43
C GLU A 12 3.95 7.98 -15.62
N HIS A 13 4.90 7.35 -16.30
CA HIS A 13 5.98 6.62 -15.66
C HIS A 13 7.14 7.56 -15.29
N ARG A 14 7.40 7.71 -13.99
CA ARG A 14 8.49 8.53 -13.45
C ARG A 14 9.57 7.67 -12.81
N LEU A 15 10.83 7.89 -13.20
CA LEU A 15 12.00 7.26 -12.60
C LEU A 15 12.63 8.13 -11.50
N THR A 16 13.27 7.50 -10.53
CA THR A 16 14.04 8.20 -9.50
C THR A 16 15.23 8.91 -10.13
N LYS A 17 15.44 10.18 -9.79
CA LYS A 17 16.60 10.92 -10.29
C LYS A 17 17.89 10.42 -9.62
N ILE A 18 18.97 10.34 -10.40
CA ILE A 18 20.31 9.97 -9.91
C ILE A 18 20.71 10.94 -8.79
N ASN A 19 21.27 10.44 -7.69
CA ASN A 19 21.69 11.22 -6.50
C ASN A 19 20.55 11.93 -5.73
N HIS A 20 19.29 11.52 -5.92
CA HIS A 20 18.14 12.08 -5.21
C HIS A 20 17.33 11.02 -4.43
N PRO A 21 17.92 10.41 -3.37
CA PRO A 21 17.33 9.27 -2.67
C PRO A 21 15.98 9.57 -2.00
N TRP A 22 15.70 10.83 -1.64
CA TRP A 22 14.43 11.21 -1.02
C TRP A 22 13.21 11.00 -1.93
N THR A 23 13.41 10.93 -3.25
CA THR A 23 12.33 10.66 -4.22
C THR A 23 11.76 9.25 -4.08
N ASN A 24 12.51 8.32 -3.47
CA ASN A 24 12.10 6.95 -3.20
C ASN A 24 11.75 6.70 -1.71
N GLY A 25 11.84 7.74 -0.87
CA GLY A 25 11.81 7.59 0.59
C GLY A 25 10.50 7.03 1.14
N GLN A 26 9.36 7.26 0.47
CA GLN A 26 8.07 6.69 0.89
C GLN A 26 8.04 5.17 0.73
N VAL A 27 8.48 4.66 -0.42
CA VAL A 27 8.57 3.22 -0.70
C VAL A 27 9.59 2.57 0.23
N GLU A 28 10.75 3.19 0.43
CA GLU A 28 11.77 2.68 1.35
C GLU A 28 11.28 2.62 2.81
N ARG A 29 10.54 3.63 3.27
CA ARG A 29 9.91 3.64 4.60
C ARG A 29 8.87 2.53 4.73
N MET A 30 8.06 2.30 3.71
CA MET A 30 7.09 1.20 3.70
C MET A 30 7.81 -0.16 3.75
N ASN A 31 8.82 -0.36 2.90
CA ASN A 31 9.62 -1.58 2.89
C ASN A 31 10.28 -1.86 4.24
N ARG A 32 10.81 -0.83 4.91
CA ARG A 32 11.34 -0.94 6.27
C ARG A 32 10.25 -1.38 7.26
N THR A 33 9.08 -0.77 7.19
CA THR A 33 7.92 -1.10 8.05
C THR A 33 7.51 -2.56 7.89
N ILE A 34 7.41 -3.05 6.65
CA ILE A 34 7.10 -4.45 6.34
C ILE A 34 8.18 -5.37 6.90
N LYS A 35 9.46 -5.08 6.62
CA LYS A 35 10.58 -5.91 7.10
C LYS A 35 10.65 -5.98 8.62
N ASP A 36 10.45 -4.86 9.30
CA ASP A 36 10.47 -4.75 10.75
C ASP A 36 9.31 -5.51 11.40
N ALA A 37 8.18 -5.65 10.71
CA ALA A 37 7.02 -6.43 11.19
C ALA A 37 7.09 -7.92 10.82
N THR A 38 7.82 -8.29 9.77
CA THR A 38 7.84 -9.66 9.22
C THR A 38 9.23 -10.31 9.37
N VAL A 39 10.04 -10.29 8.31
CA VAL A 39 11.30 -11.05 8.18
C VAL A 39 12.36 -10.75 9.22
N LYS A 40 12.28 -9.63 9.95
CA LYS A 40 13.20 -9.35 11.08
C LYS A 40 12.76 -9.94 12.42
N ARG A 41 11.50 -10.37 12.54
CA ARG A 41 10.91 -10.88 13.79
C ARG A 41 10.59 -12.37 13.73
N PHE A 42 10.38 -12.90 12.53
CA PHE A 42 9.91 -14.27 12.34
C PHE A 42 10.84 -15.01 11.36
N HIS A 43 11.07 -16.29 11.66
CA HIS A 43 11.62 -17.25 10.71
C HIS A 43 10.46 -17.86 9.89
N TYR A 44 10.71 -18.16 8.62
CA TYR A 44 9.77 -18.85 7.75
C TYR A 44 10.45 -20.07 7.16
N ASP A 45 9.77 -21.21 7.18
CA ASP A 45 10.34 -22.45 6.64
C ASP A 45 10.22 -22.50 5.11
N ASP A 46 9.24 -21.79 4.56
CA ASP A 46 8.98 -21.68 3.13
C ASP A 46 8.44 -20.29 2.74
N HIS A 47 8.41 -20.04 1.43
CA HIS A 47 7.91 -18.77 0.90
C HIS A 47 6.38 -18.61 1.03
N ASP A 48 5.61 -19.69 1.16
CA ASP A 48 4.15 -19.61 1.29
C ASP A 48 3.71 -19.16 2.68
N GLN A 49 4.47 -19.51 3.72
CA GLN A 49 4.32 -18.91 5.06
C GLN A 49 4.56 -17.40 5.01
N LEU A 50 5.65 -16.96 4.36
CA LEU A 50 5.95 -15.53 4.19
C LEU A 50 4.84 -14.81 3.40
N ARG A 51 4.35 -15.40 2.31
CA ARG A 51 3.26 -14.83 1.50
C ARG A 51 1.98 -14.64 2.31
N ARG A 52 1.58 -15.65 3.10
CA ARG A 52 0.41 -15.55 3.98
C ARG A 52 0.57 -14.43 5.01
N HIS A 53 1.69 -14.41 5.72
CA HIS A 53 1.92 -13.37 6.72
C HIS A 53 2.02 -11.96 6.11
N LEU A 54 2.58 -11.82 4.90
CA LEU A 54 2.57 -10.54 4.19
C LEU A 54 1.15 -10.11 3.82
N ALA A 55 0.29 -11.02 3.37
CA ALA A 55 -1.10 -10.73 3.07
C ALA A 55 -1.85 -10.25 4.33
N ASP A 56 -1.69 -10.96 5.45
CA ASP A 56 -2.28 -10.59 6.74
C ASP A 56 -1.79 -9.23 7.21
N PHE A 57 -0.49 -8.96 7.07
CA PHE A 57 0.10 -7.68 7.43
C PHE A 57 -0.50 -6.53 6.59
N ILE A 58 -0.62 -6.70 5.28
CA ILE A 58 -1.19 -5.67 4.38
C ILE A 58 -2.66 -5.44 4.70
N LEU A 59 -3.43 -6.50 4.96
CA LEU A 59 -4.82 -6.42 5.37
C LEU A 59 -4.96 -5.62 6.68
N ALA A 60 -4.23 -6.02 7.71
CA ALA A 60 -4.24 -5.33 9.00
C ALA A 60 -3.77 -3.87 8.87
N TYR A 61 -2.74 -3.60 8.06
CA TYR A 61 -2.23 -2.25 7.86
C TYR A 61 -3.26 -1.34 7.19
N ASN A 62 -3.93 -1.82 6.13
CA ASN A 62 -4.87 -1.01 5.36
C ASN A 62 -6.21 -0.81 6.07
N PHE A 63 -6.70 -1.82 6.78
CA PHE A 63 -8.08 -1.83 7.29
C PHE A 63 -8.19 -1.74 8.82
N ALA A 64 -7.20 -2.18 9.59
CA ALA A 64 -7.26 -2.15 11.06
C ALA A 64 -6.35 -1.10 11.70
N ARG A 65 -5.20 -0.80 11.09
CA ARG A 65 -4.19 0.07 11.68
C ARG A 65 -4.53 1.56 11.48
N ARG A 66 -4.88 2.24 12.58
CA ARG A 66 -5.04 3.70 12.60
C ARG A 66 -3.68 4.40 12.60
N LEU A 67 -3.50 5.37 11.70
CA LEU A 67 -2.22 6.08 11.53
C LEU A 67 -2.33 7.53 12.03
N LYS A 68 -1.38 7.94 12.88
CA LYS A 68 -1.31 9.32 13.41
C LYS A 68 -1.19 10.36 12.28
N THR A 69 -0.41 10.07 11.25
CA THR A 69 -0.24 10.94 10.06
C THR A 69 -1.54 11.15 9.29
N LEU A 70 -2.48 10.19 9.39
CA LEU A 70 -3.81 10.26 8.79
C LEU A 70 -4.87 10.74 9.79
N LYS A 71 -4.46 11.43 10.86
CA LYS A 71 -5.35 11.92 11.93
C LYS A 71 -6.16 10.81 12.59
N GLY A 72 -5.57 9.63 12.74
CA GLY A 72 -6.22 8.46 13.38
C GLY A 72 -7.11 7.65 12.44
N LEU A 73 -7.13 7.94 11.15
CA LEU A 73 -7.79 7.10 10.15
C LEU A 73 -6.93 5.90 9.78
N THR A 74 -7.57 4.80 9.38
CA THR A 74 -6.90 3.73 8.64
C THR A 74 -6.59 4.21 7.21
N PRO A 75 -5.61 3.61 6.52
CA PRO A 75 -5.37 3.91 5.11
C PRO A 75 -6.63 3.79 4.25
N TYR A 76 -7.44 2.74 4.47
CA TYR A 76 -8.71 2.56 3.75
C TYR A 76 -9.70 3.70 4.02
N GLU A 77 -9.97 4.01 5.30
CA GLU A 77 -10.87 5.11 5.68
C GLU A 77 -10.40 6.44 5.07
N PHE A 78 -9.08 6.67 5.02
CA PHE A 78 -8.52 7.85 4.38
C PHE A 78 -8.78 7.87 2.87
N ILE A 79 -8.60 6.74 2.17
CA ILE A 79 -8.91 6.64 0.73
C ILE A 79 -10.38 6.91 0.46
N CYS A 80 -11.30 6.28 1.20
CA CYS A 80 -12.74 6.56 1.07
C CYS A 80 -13.07 8.04 1.32
N LYS A 81 -12.41 8.67 2.29
CA LYS A 81 -12.58 10.10 2.57
C LYS A 81 -12.08 10.99 1.44
N ILE A 82 -10.97 10.66 0.80
CA ILE A 82 -10.46 11.43 -0.35
C ILE A 82 -11.37 11.20 -1.56
N TRP A 83 -11.81 9.97 -1.80
CA TRP A 83 -12.78 9.66 -2.86
C TRP A 83 -14.08 10.43 -2.70
N ALA A 84 -14.64 10.53 -1.49
CA ALA A 84 -15.86 11.30 -1.24
C ALA A 84 -15.69 12.81 -1.49
N LYS A 85 -14.46 13.32 -1.50
CA LYS A 85 -14.15 14.74 -1.74
C LYS A 85 -13.78 15.02 -3.20
N GLU A 86 -13.05 14.11 -3.81
CA GLU A 86 -12.42 14.24 -5.14
C GLU A 86 -12.63 12.94 -5.93
N PRO A 87 -13.88 12.53 -6.22
CA PRO A 87 -14.17 11.24 -6.85
C PRO A 87 -13.57 11.11 -8.26
N GLU A 88 -13.40 12.22 -8.98
CA GLU A 88 -12.83 12.28 -10.32
C GLU A 88 -11.37 11.84 -10.40
N ARG A 89 -10.66 11.82 -9.26
CA ARG A 89 -9.27 11.33 -9.18
C ARG A 89 -9.16 9.81 -9.17
N PHE A 90 -10.29 9.11 -9.03
CA PHE A 90 -10.34 7.66 -8.90
C PHE A 90 -11.04 7.03 -10.10
N ARG A 91 -10.48 5.91 -10.58
CA ARG A 91 -11.13 5.11 -11.64
C ARG A 91 -12.28 4.25 -11.11
N LEU A 92 -12.29 3.95 -9.81
CA LEU A 92 -13.22 3.03 -9.16
C LEU A 92 -13.64 3.56 -7.79
N ASP A 93 -14.85 3.18 -7.37
CA ASP A 93 -15.34 3.44 -6.02
C ASP A 93 -14.71 2.46 -5.01
N PRO A 94 -13.95 2.95 -4.00
CA PRO A 94 -13.28 2.09 -3.02
C PRO A 94 -14.22 1.53 -1.96
N THR A 95 -15.44 2.05 -1.79
CA THR A 95 -16.32 1.73 -0.65
C THR A 95 -16.75 0.27 -0.57
N HIS A 96 -16.70 -0.45 -1.70
CA HIS A 96 -17.00 -1.89 -1.77
C HIS A 96 -15.84 -2.78 -1.33
N GLN A 97 -14.64 -2.24 -1.06
CA GLN A 97 -13.45 -3.02 -0.74
C GLN A 97 -13.29 -3.36 0.75
N MET A 98 -14.34 -3.19 1.57
CA MET A 98 -14.25 -3.65 2.95
C MET A 98 -14.00 -5.17 2.96
N PRO A 99 -12.93 -5.66 3.59
CA PRO A 99 -12.85 -7.07 3.90
C PRO A 99 -14.05 -7.38 4.80
N GLY A 100 -14.82 -8.40 4.42
CA GLY A 100 -15.84 -8.95 5.30
C GLY A 100 -15.23 -9.42 6.63
N LEU A 101 -16.05 -9.96 7.52
CA LEU A 101 -15.56 -10.55 8.78
C LEU A 101 -14.39 -11.51 8.49
N ASN A 102 -13.22 -11.23 9.07
CA ASN A 102 -12.11 -12.18 9.10
C ASN A 102 -12.64 -13.48 9.70
N THR A 103 -12.85 -14.49 8.87
CA THR A 103 -13.27 -15.83 9.32
C THR A 103 -12.02 -16.68 9.52
#